data_AF-A0AA38F9A4-F1
#
_entry.id   AF-A0AA38F9A4-F1
#
_cell.length_a   1.000
_cell.length_b   1.000
_cell.length_c   1.000
_cell.angle_alpha   90.00
_cell.angle_beta   90.00
_cell.angle_gamma   90.00
#
_symmetry.space_group_name_H-M   'P 1'
#
loop_
_entity.id
_entity.type
_entity.pdbx_description
1 polymer ?
#
loop_
_entity_poly.entity_id
_entity_poly.type
_entity_poly.pdbx_seq_one_letter_code
_entity_poly.pdbx_strand_id
1 'polypeptide(L)' 'MQVDASKKWEQAMDEEHKSLMENQTWDLVKLPEGKRALQNKWVYRVKDEEGGKKRYKA' A
#
# COMPACT_ATOMS: atom_id res chain seq x y z
N MET A 1 19.54 5.29 -16.75
CA MET A 1 18.58 4.20 -16.46
C MET A 1 18.14 4.36 -15.01
N GLN A 2 16.92 4.83 -14.78
CA GLN A 2 16.36 5.00 -13.44
C GLN A 2 14.89 4.60 -13.51
N VAL A 3 14.62 3.29 -13.55
CA VAL A 3 13.26 2.75 -13.76
C VAL A 3 12.90 1.58 -12.83
N ASP A 4 13.83 1.09 -12.00
CA ASP A 4 13.59 -0.14 -11.23
C ASP A 4 12.85 0.06 -9.92
N ALA A 5 12.91 1.25 -9.31
CA ALA A 5 12.23 1.52 -8.04
C ALA A 5 10.72 1.69 -8.24
N SER A 6 10.30 2.41 -9.29
CA SER A 6 8.88 2.71 -9.54
C SER A 6 8.05 1.44 -9.75
N LYS A 7 8.56 0.48 -10.53
CA LYS A 7 7.88 -0.82 -10.74
C LYS A 7 7.81 -1.66 -9.47
N LYS A 8 8.85 -1.63 -8.64
CA LYS A 8 8.86 -2.37 -7.37
C LYS A 8 7.85 -1.82 -6.37
N TRP A 9 7.65 -0.49 -6.36
CA TRP A 9 6.61 0.15 -5.55
C TRP A 9 5.21 -0.13 -6.07
N GLU A 10 5.01 -0.09 -7.39
CA GLU A 10 3.73 -0.42 -8.02
C GLU A 10 3.33 -1.87 -7.73
N GLN A 11 4.27 -2.81 -7.85
CA GLN A 11 4.02 -4.21 -7.53
C GLN A 11 3.70 -4.42 -6.04
N ALA A 12 4.43 -3.78 -5.12
CA ALA A 12 4.14 -3.87 -3.70
C ALA A 12 2.74 -3.31 -3.35
N MET A 13 2.33 -2.22 -4.00
CA MET A 13 0.98 -1.65 -3.85
C MET A 13 -0.11 -2.59 -4.38
N ASP A 14 0.11 -3.22 -5.52
CA ASP A 14 -0.85 -4.17 -6.09
C ASP A 14 -1.00 -5.41 -5.20
N GLU A 15 0.11 -5.94 -4.66
CA GLU A 15 0.11 -7.06 -3.72
C GLU A 15 -0.64 -6.72 -2.41
N GLU A 16 -0.44 -5.54 -1.85
CA GLU A 16 -1.17 -5.10 -0.64
C GLU A 16 -2.64 -4.82 -0.93
N HIS A 17 -2.96 -4.19 -2.06
CA HIS A 17 -4.34 -3.96 -2.49
C HIS A 17 -5.08 -5.30 -2.67
N LYS A 18 -4.45 -6.27 -3.32
CA LYS A 18 -5.01 -7.61 -3.49
C LYS A 18 -5.21 -8.32 -2.16
N SER A 19 -4.24 -8.22 -1.24
CA SER A 19 -4.36 -8.78 0.12
C SER A 19 -5.53 -8.16 0.89
N LEU A 20 -5.76 -6.85 0.76
CA LEU A 20 -6.91 -6.16 1.37
C LEU A 20 -8.25 -6.65 0.79
N MET A 21 -8.31 -6.87 -0.53
CA MET A 21 -9.49 -7.44 -1.18
C MET A 21 -9.76 -8.89 -0.73
N GLU A 22 -8.72 -9.73 -0.68
CA GLU A 22 -8.83 -11.13 -0.23
C GLU A 22 -9.23 -11.23 1.24
N ASN A 23 -8.76 -10.31 2.08
CA ASN A 23 -9.07 -10.34 3.50
C ASN A 23 -10.51 -9.88 3.81
N GLN A 24 -11.29 -9.41 2.83
CA GLN A 24 -12.71 -8.97 2.94
C GLN A 24 -13.05 -8.21 4.23
N THR A 25 -12.10 -7.43 4.76
CA THR A 25 -12.20 -6.78 6.07
C THR A 25 -12.72 -5.35 5.95
N TRP A 26 -13.00 -4.90 4.74
CA TRP A 26 -13.33 -3.51 4.40
C TRP A 26 -14.44 -3.49 3.35
N ASP A 27 -15.42 -2.61 3.53
CA ASP A 27 -16.43 -2.31 2.52
C ASP A 27 -16.33 -0.83 2.11
N LEU A 28 -16.34 -0.57 0.81
CA LEU A 28 -16.25 0.77 0.28
C LEU A 28 -17.62 1.45 0.36
N VAL A 29 -17.93 2.01 1.52
CA VAL A 29 -19.18 2.73 1.76
C VAL A 29 -19.09 4.19 1.31
N LYS A 30 -20.20 4.73 0.82
CA LYS A 30 -20.33 6.18 0.59
C LYS A 30 -20.23 6.91 1.94
N LEU A 31 -19.55 8.05 1.95
CA LEU A 31 -19.42 8.87 3.16
C LEU A 31 -20.81 9.27 3.65
N PRO A 32 -21.24 8.85 4.87
CA PRO A 32 -22.54 9.24 5.39
C PRO A 32 -22.58 10.74 5.63
N GLU A 33 -23.76 11.33 5.41
CA GLU A 33 -23.98 12.76 5.54
C GLU A 33 -23.59 13.26 6.94
N GLY A 34 -22.87 14.37 7.00
CA GLY A 34 -22.40 14.96 8.26
C GLY A 34 -21.16 14.31 8.87
N LYS A 35 -20.58 13.25 8.28
CA LYS A 35 -19.30 12.68 8.74
C LYS A 35 -18.15 13.12 7.85
N ARG A 36 -16.96 13.29 8.45
CA ARG A 36 -15.72 13.54 7.72
C ARG A 36 -15.04 12.21 7.42
N ALA A 37 -14.67 12.00 6.16
CA ALA A 37 -13.79 10.90 5.79
C ALA A 37 -12.46 11.07 6.54
N LEU A 38 -11.99 10.00 7.17
CA LEU A 38 -10.62 9.96 7.66
C LEU A 38 -9.70 9.91 6.44
N GLN A 39 -8.81 10.89 6.33
CA GLN A 39 -7.78 10.86 5.31
C GLN A 39 -6.78 9.76 5.70
N ASN A 40 -6.75 8.67 4.93
CA ASN A 40 -5.68 7.70 5.03
C ASN A 40 -4.48 8.18 4.20
N LYS A 41 -3.28 8.01 4.74
CA LYS A 41 -2.04 8.28 4.03
C LYS A 41 -1.21 7.00 4.05
N TRP A 42 -1.00 6.43 2.87
CA TRP A 42 -0.06 5.33 2.68
C TRP A 42 1.36 5.90 2.62
N VAL A 43 2.29 5.26 3.33
CA VAL A 43 3.67 5.72 3.44
C VAL A 43 4.57 4.59 2.99
N TYR A 44 5.06 4.72 1.76
CA TYR A 44 6.07 3.84 1.19
C TYR A 44 7.31 3.82 2.09
N ARG A 45 7.64 2.64 2.61
CA ARG A 45 8.83 2.43 3.45
C ARG A 45 9.66 1.28 2.91
N VAL A 46 10.92 1.58 2.60
CA VAL A 46 11.90 0.52 2.30
C VAL A 46 12.43 0.02 3.63
N LYS A 47 12.29 -1.29 3.88
CA LYS A 47 13.01 -1.94 4.96
C LYS A 47 14.24 -2.63 4.38
N ASP A 48 15.41 -2.29 4.91
CA ASP A 48 16.63 -3.06 4.70
C ASP A 48 16.60 -4.23 5.71
N GLU A 49 16.56 -5.47 5.20
CA GLU A 49 16.69 -6.67 6.01
C GLU A 49 18.19 -7.00 6.20
N GLU A 50 18.54 -7.55 7.37
CA GLU A 50 19.89 -8.05 7.66
C GLU A 50 20.27 -9.12 6.62
N GLY A 51 21.20 -8.77 5.72
CA GLY A 51 21.54 -9.56 4.53
C GLY A 51 21.55 -8.77 3.22
N GLY A 52 21.23 -7.46 3.25
CA GLY A 52 21.33 -6.56 2.08
C GLY A 52 20.16 -6.66 1.10
N LYS A 53 19.07 -7.34 1.49
CA LYS A 53 17.86 -7.48 0.69
C LYS A 53 16.92 -6.31 1.02
N LYS A 54 16.66 -5.45 0.03
CA LYS A 54 15.71 -4.34 0.16
C LYS A 54 14.30 -4.83 -0.08
N ARG A 55 13.44 -4.76 0.94
CA ARG A 55 12.01 -5.04 0.81
C ARG A 55 11.21 -3.74 0.78
N TYR A 56 10.44 -3.57 -0.28
CA TYR A 56 9.53 -2.46 -0.50
C TYR A 56 8.19 -2.80 0.14
N LYS A 57 7.66 -1.92 1.01
CA LYS A 57 6.35 -2.06 1.67
C LYS A 57 5.59 -0.73 1.56
N ALA A 58 4.31 -0.75 1.24
CA ALA A 58 3.48 0.44 1.08
C ALA A 58 2.56 0.68 2.29
#